data_AF-A0A970YW44-F1
#
_entry.id   AF-A0A970YW44-F1
#
_cell.length_a   1.000
_cell.length_b   1.000
_cell.length_c   1.000
_cell.angle_alpha   90.00
_cell.angle_beta   90.00
_cell.angle_gamma   90.00
#
_symmetry.space_group_name_H-M   'P 1'
#
loop_
_entity.id
_entity.type
_entity.pdbx_description
1 polymer ?
#
loop_
_entity_poly.entity_id
_entity_poly.type
_entity_poly.pdbx_seq_one_letter_code
_entity_poly.pdbx_strand_id
1 'polypeptide(L)'
;MYITKRSNSPFYQLAYFEDGIKKVRSTGAKTKTDALKYLLTYKENLEKEPKTEFITLKKFSETYLEHIRLMHSQHYYKCCKSTFKKVIEFINNKPLKDIKPNEIEM
;
A
#
# COMPACT_ATOMS: atom_id res chain seq x y z
N MET A 1 -10.63 12.12 10.56
CA MET A 1 -9.91 13.35 10.14
C MET A 1 -10.68 14.57 10.58
N TYR A 2 -10.03 15.63 11.06
CA TYR A 2 -10.70 16.87 11.48
C TYR A 2 -9.84 18.11 11.18
N ILE A 3 -10.50 19.26 11.08
CA ILE A 3 -9.84 20.55 10.91
C ILE A 3 -9.50 21.15 12.28
N THR A 4 -8.27 21.63 12.43
CA THR A 4 -7.78 22.32 13.63
C THR A 4 -7.06 23.60 13.23
N LYS A 5 -7.05 24.60 14.11
CA LYS A 5 -6.30 25.85 13.93
C LYS A 5 -5.24 25.93 15.02
N ARG A 6 -3.98 26.12 14.62
CA ARG A 6 -2.88 26.36 15.56
C ARG A 6 -2.60 27.85 15.65
N SER A 7 -2.19 28.31 16.83
CA SER A 7 -1.78 29.70 17.08
C SER A 7 -0.62 30.15 16.18
N ASN A 8 0.28 29.22 15.86
CA ASN A 8 1.53 29.51 15.14
C ASN A 8 1.40 29.40 13.61
N SER A 9 0.19 29.22 13.08
CA SER A 9 -0.06 29.10 11.64
C SER A 9 -1.24 29.96 11.23
N PRO A 10 -1.13 30.79 10.18
CA PRO A 10 -2.26 31.54 9.65
C PRO A 10 -3.30 30.64 8.96
N PHE A 11 -2.94 29.39 8.68
CA PHE A 11 -3.78 28.42 7.98
C PHE A 11 -4.38 27.38 8.92
N TYR A 12 -5.59 26.97 8.60
CA TYR A 12 -6.21 25.76 9.15
C TYR A 12 -5.39 24.52 8.73
N GLN A 13 -5.44 23.49 9.57
CA GLN A 13 -4.71 22.25 9.39
C GLN A 13 -5.67 21.07 9.43
N LEU A 14 -5.41 20.07 8.59
CA LEU A 14 -6.06 18.78 8.59
C LEU A 14 -5.26 17.82 9.48
N ALA A 15 -5.89 17.32 10.54
CA ALA A 15 -5.32 16.30 11.41
C ALA A 15 -5.98 14.94 11.14
N TYR A 16 -5.16 13.91 10.98
CA TYR A 16 -5.58 12.53 10.75
C TYR A 16 -4.59 11.53 11.33
N PHE A 17 -5.01 10.27 11.39
CA PHE A 17 -4.15 9.16 11.78
C PHE A 17 -3.86 8.33 10.54
N GLU A 18 -2.60 7.96 10.38
CA GLU A 18 -2.12 7.05 9.35
C GLU A 18 -1.16 6.09 10.05
N ASP A 19 -1.45 4.78 9.96
CA ASP A 19 -0.70 3.72 10.65
C ASP A 19 -0.52 3.95 12.17
N GLY A 20 -1.55 4.47 12.84
CA GLY A 20 -1.54 4.79 14.27
C GLY A 20 -0.78 6.07 14.65
N ILE A 21 -0.09 6.69 13.70
CA ILE A 21 0.67 7.93 13.92
C ILE A 21 -0.19 9.13 13.54
N LYS A 22 -0.25 10.13 14.42
CA LYS A 22 -0.95 11.39 14.15
C LYS A 22 -0.18 12.22 13.13
N LYS A 23 -0.75 12.41 11.96
CA LYS A 23 -0.23 13.31 10.91
C LYS A 23 -1.06 14.59 10.83
N VAL A 24 -0.38 15.67 10.42
CA VAL A 24 -0.98 17.00 10.27
C VAL A 24 -0.52 17.61 8.96
N ARG A 25 -1.48 18.03 8.15
CA ARG A 25 -1.25 18.66 6.85
C ARG A 25 -1.86 20.06 6.84
N SER A 26 -1.13 21.07 6.35
CA SER A 26 -1.71 22.40 6.15
C SER A 26 -2.75 22.35 5.03
N THR A 27 -3.92 22.96 5.23
CA THR A 27 -4.92 23.10 4.16
C THR A 27 -4.63 24.29 3.25
N GLY A 28 -3.73 25.20 3.64
CA GLY A 28 -3.52 26.48 2.96
C GLY A 28 -4.70 27.47 3.09
N ALA A 29 -5.76 27.08 3.80
CA ALA A 29 -6.98 27.88 3.92
C ALA A 29 -6.96 28.73 5.19
N LYS A 30 -7.24 30.04 5.05
CA LYS A 30 -7.34 30.99 6.19
C LYS A 30 -8.72 31.00 6.84
N THR A 31 -9.75 30.57 6.11
CA THR A 31 -11.14 30.52 6.59
C THR A 31 -11.55 29.09 6.95
N LYS A 32 -12.50 28.95 7.89
CA LYS A 32 -13.02 27.63 8.29
C LYS A 32 -13.78 26.98 7.14
N THR A 33 -14.55 27.76 6.38
CA THR A 33 -15.35 27.29 5.25
C THR A 33 -14.47 26.69 4.15
N ASP A 34 -13.39 27.35 3.77
CA ASP A 34 -12.48 26.84 2.75
C ASP A 34 -11.71 25.60 3.23
N ALA A 35 -11.36 25.57 4.52
CA ALA A 35 -10.76 24.38 5.13
C ALA A 35 -11.71 23.17 5.15
N LEU A 36 -13.02 23.40 5.33
CA LEU A 36 -14.04 22.35 5.25
C LEU A 36 -14.23 21.85 3.81
N LYS A 37 -14.20 22.74 2.82
CA LYS A 37 -14.19 22.34 1.40
C LYS A 37 -12.98 21.47 1.09
N TYR A 38 -11.79 21.88 1.54
CA TYR A 38 -10.58 21.08 1.40
C TYR A 38 -10.72 19.69 2.04
N LEU A 39 -11.29 19.61 3.26
CA LEU A 39 -11.54 18.33 3.93
C LEU A 39 -12.45 17.41 3.11
N LEU A 40 -13.53 17.96 2.53
CA LEU A 40 -14.47 17.19 1.70
C LEU A 40 -13.78 16.67 0.44
N THR A 41 -13.10 17.54 -0.31
CA THR A 41 -12.34 17.15 -1.50
C THR A 41 -11.25 16.13 -1.18
N TYR A 42 -10.57 16.27 -0.04
CA TYR A 42 -9.55 15.33 0.39
C TYR A 42 -10.12 13.94 0.69
N LYS A 43 -11.30 13.86 1.33
CA LYS A 43 -11.99 12.59 1.55
C LYS A 43 -12.41 11.94 0.23
N GLU A 44 -13.00 12.70 -0.68
CA GLU A 44 -13.41 12.19 -2.00
C GLU A 44 -12.22 11.68 -2.81
N ASN A 45 -11.08 12.36 -2.73
CA ASN A 45 -9.87 11.93 -3.43
C ASN A 45 -9.28 10.64 -2.81
N LEU A 46 -9.31 10.49 -1.48
CA LEU A 46 -8.91 9.23 -0.84
C LEU A 46 -9.80 8.05 -1.24
N GLU A 47 -11.09 8.28 -1.45
CA GLU A 47 -12.01 7.23 -1.92
C GLU A 47 -11.81 6.89 -3.41
N LYS A 48 -11.30 7.85 -4.19
CA LYS A 48 -11.01 7.70 -5.63
C LYS A 48 -9.60 7.20 -5.93
N GLU A 49 -8.68 7.22 -4.97
CA GLU A 49 -7.36 6.62 -5.16
C GLU A 49 -7.54 5.15 -5.53
N PRO A 50 -6.88 4.67 -6.61
CA PRO A 50 -7.02 3.28 -7.03
C PRO A 50 -6.55 2.41 -5.89
N LYS A 51 -7.49 1.67 -5.29
CA LYS A 51 -7.18 0.67 -4.27
C LYS A 51 -6.18 -0.28 -4.90
N THR A 52 -4.94 -0.26 -4.41
CA THR A 52 -3.92 -1.20 -4.87
C THR A 52 -4.44 -2.60 -4.61
N GLU A 53 -4.73 -3.35 -5.68
CA GLU A 53 -5.14 -4.74 -5.54
C GLU A 53 -3.95 -5.53 -5.01
N PHE A 54 -4.04 -5.93 -3.75
CA PHE A 54 -3.01 -6.76 -3.16
C PHE A 54 -3.08 -8.16 -3.76
N ILE A 55 -2.07 -8.50 -4.55
CA ILE A 55 -1.93 -9.85 -5.10
C ILE A 55 -1.36 -10.80 -4.05
N THR A 56 -1.79 -12.05 -4.13
CA THR A 56 -1.26 -13.13 -3.28
C THR A 56 0.04 -13.68 -3.83
N LEU A 57 0.83 -14.34 -2.98
CA LEU A 57 2.05 -15.02 -3.39
C LEU A 57 1.78 -16.03 -4.53
N LYS A 58 0.68 -16.78 -4.45
CA LYS A 58 0.31 -17.72 -5.52
C LYS A 58 0.06 -17.01 -6.84
N LYS A 59 -0.75 -15.94 -6.85
CA LYS A 59 -1.06 -15.17 -8.06
C LYS A 59 0.21 -14.56 -8.67
N PHE A 60 1.10 -14.04 -7.83
CA PHE A 60 2.41 -13.56 -8.28
C PHE A 60 3.29 -14.68 -8.86
N SER A 61 3.34 -15.84 -8.22
CA SER A 61 4.13 -16.97 -8.69
C SER A 61 3.68 -17.44 -10.07
N GLU A 62 2.36 -17.48 -10.32
CA GLU A 62 1.79 -17.89 -11.60
C GLU A 62 2.16 -16.90 -12.71
N THR A 63 1.97 -15.60 -12.49
CA THR A 63 2.29 -14.57 -13.48
C THR A 63 3.80 -14.49 -13.75
N TYR A 64 4.63 -14.62 -12.71
CA TYR A 64 6.08 -14.66 -12.88
C TYR A 64 6.51 -15.90 -13.66
N LEU A 65 5.97 -17.08 -13.35
CA LEU A 65 6.26 -18.31 -14.06
C LEU A 65 5.87 -18.25 -15.54
N GLU A 66 4.74 -17.64 -15.86
CA GLU A 66 4.33 -17.39 -17.26
C GLU A 66 5.31 -16.47 -17.98
N HIS A 67 5.73 -15.37 -17.33
CA HIS A 67 6.71 -14.44 -17.88
C HIS A 67 8.04 -15.11 -18.18
N ILE A 68 8.60 -15.85 -17.21
CA ILE A 68 9.91 -16.48 -17.40
C ILE A 68 9.87 -17.69 -18.33
N ARG A 69 8.70 -18.32 -18.54
CA ARG A 69 8.56 -19.45 -19.47
C ARG A 69 8.94 -19.07 -20.91
N LEU A 70 8.69 -17.81 -21.28
CA LEU A 70 8.99 -17.28 -22.61
C LEU A 70 10.40 -16.69 -22.72
N MET A 71 10.96 -16.21 -21.60
CA MET A 71 12.20 -15.43 -21.59
C MET A 71 13.44 -16.24 -21.17
N HIS A 72 13.26 -17.36 -20.48
CA HIS A 72 14.36 -18.12 -19.87
C HIS A 72 14.35 -19.60 -20.26
N SER A 73 15.43 -20.30 -19.92
CA SER A 73 15.56 -21.74 -20.18
C SER A 73 14.53 -22.56 -19.40
N GLN A 74 14.17 -23.72 -19.95
CA GLN A 74 13.27 -24.67 -19.28
C GLN A 74 13.79 -25.13 -17.91
N HIS A 75 15.11 -25.19 -17.75
CA HIS A 75 15.72 -25.51 -16.46
C HIS A 75 15.43 -24.42 -15.43
N TYR A 76 15.64 -23.15 -15.80
CA TYR A 76 15.35 -22.01 -14.92
C TYR A 76 13.88 -21.97 -14.50
N TYR A 77 12.96 -22.16 -15.46
CA TYR A 77 11.53 -22.28 -15.16
C TYR A 77 11.23 -23.37 -14.12
N LYS A 78 11.80 -24.57 -14.28
CA LYS A 78 11.61 -25.68 -13.33
C LYS A 78 12.17 -25.36 -11.94
N CYS A 79 13.35 -24.73 -11.87
CA CYS A 79 13.96 -24.31 -10.61
C CYS A 79 13.09 -23.27 -9.89
N CYS A 80 12.66 -22.21 -10.58
CA CYS A 80 11.77 -21.20 -10.01
C CYS A 80 10.44 -21.81 -9.56
N LYS A 81 9.83 -22.68 -10.36
CA LYS A 81 8.57 -23.36 -10.01
C LYS A 81 8.69 -24.18 -8.74
N SER A 82 9.77 -24.97 -8.62
CA SER A 82 10.06 -25.75 -7.43
C SER A 82 10.29 -24.87 -6.20
N THR A 83 11.01 -23.76 -6.37
CA THR A 83 11.29 -22.80 -5.30
C THR A 83 10.01 -22.13 -4.81
N PHE A 84 9.18 -21.59 -5.71
CA PHE A 84 7.90 -20.99 -5.34
C PHE A 84 6.98 -21.97 -4.64
N LYS A 85 6.94 -23.24 -5.08
CA LYS A 85 6.16 -24.27 -4.39
C LYS A 85 6.57 -24.40 -2.92
N LYS A 86 7.88 -24.51 -2.64
CA LYS A 86 8.39 -24.61 -1.26
C LYS A 86 8.08 -23.36 -0.43
N VAL A 87 8.23 -22.17 -1.02
CA VAL A 87 7.93 -20.91 -0.32
C VAL A 87 6.44 -20.84 0.01
N ILE A 88 5.55 -21.16 -0.94
CA ILE A 88 4.10 -21.16 -0.72
C ILE A 88 3.70 -22.18 0.35
N GLU A 89 4.32 -23.37 0.37
CA GLU A 89 4.11 -24.37 1.43
C GLU A 89 4.59 -23.87 2.80
N PHE A 90 5.68 -23.09 2.85
CA PHE A 90 6.24 -22.58 4.10
C PHE A 90 5.44 -21.42 4.70
N ILE A 91 5.15 -20.37 3.90
CA ILE A 91 4.51 -19.14 4.40
C ILE A 91 2.99 -19.08 4.16
N ASN A 92 2.42 -20.11 3.53
CA ASN A 92 1.05 -20.14 3.00
C ASN A 92 0.78 -19.11 1.89
N ASN A 93 -0.42 -19.17 1.31
CA ASN A 93 -0.84 -18.23 0.27
C ASN A 93 -1.29 -16.87 0.85
N LYS A 94 -0.34 -16.06 1.33
CA LYS A 94 -0.60 -14.72 1.88
C LYS A 94 -0.55 -13.62 0.80
N PRO A 95 -1.19 -12.47 1.02
CA PRO A 95 -0.93 -11.25 0.25
C PRO A 95 0.55 -10.85 0.35
N LEU A 96 1.17 -10.41 -0.75
CA LEU A 96 2.60 -10.08 -0.77
C LEU A 96 2.97 -9.01 0.27
N LYS A 97 2.07 -8.05 0.52
CA LYS A 97 2.27 -6.97 1.50
C LYS A 97 2.46 -7.46 2.94
N ASP A 98 1.90 -8.64 3.24
CA ASP A 98 1.82 -9.18 4.60
C ASP A 98 3.01 -10.09 4.92
N ILE A 99 3.87 -10.37 3.93
CA ILE A 99 5.08 -11.18 4.10
C ILE A 99 6.17 -10.32 4.74
N LYS A 100 6.63 -10.71 5.92
CA LYS A 100 7.70 -10.00 6.65
C LYS A 100 9.07 -10.64 6.35
N PRO A 101 10.17 -9.86 6.40
CA PRO A 101 11.52 -10.39 6.19
C PRO A 101 11.85 -11.59 7.11
N ASN A 102 11.46 -11.48 8.39
CA ASN A 102 11.67 -12.52 9.40
C ASN A 102 10.90 -13.83 9.13
N GLU A 103 9.95 -13.84 8.20
CA GLU A 103 9.25 -15.06 7.76
C GLU A 103 9.98 -15.76 6.60
N ILE A 104 11.01 -15.16 6.02
CA ILE A 104 11.78 -15.69 4.88
C ILE A 104 13.23 -15.99 5.30
N GLU A 105 13.79 -15.16 6.19
CA GLU A 105 15.12 -15.36 6.75
C GLU A 105 15.07 -16.44 7.83
N MET A 106 15.67 -17.60 7.54
CA MET A 106 15.96 -18.68 8.51
C MET A 106 17.34 -18.46 9.15
#